data_AF-A0A7U6QPZ5-F1
#
_entry.id   AF-A0A7U6QPZ5-F1
#
_cell.length_a   1.000
_cell.length_b   1.000
_cell.length_c   1.000
_cell.angle_alpha   90.00
_cell.angle_beta   90.00
_cell.angle_gamma   90.00
#
_symmetry.space_group_name_H-M   'P 1'
#
loop_
_entity.id
_entity.type
_entity.pdbx_description
1 polymer ?
#
loop_
_entity_poly.entity_id
_entity_poly.type
_entity_poly.pdbx_seq_one_letter_code
_entity_poly.pdbx_strand_id
1 'polypeptide(L)'
;MSVDDYQERISKYQWQEQNLAVFHLLPQDRTPEKVIILEGNTTEHRFALQTAGELRQLQARISDVKDTELPEQFADTSVDKIEGQSDENVVLSYLYQTVMIDDNVYLVPDLDKIAHHLVNLDD
;
A
#
# COMPACT_ATOMS: atom_id res chain seq x y z
N MET A 1 -10.65 6.13 -8.68
CA MET A 1 -10.53 5.17 -7.55
C MET A 1 -11.79 4.33 -7.47
N SER A 2 -11.64 3.02 -7.69
CA SER A 2 -12.69 2.00 -7.51
C SER A 2 -12.40 1.20 -6.25
N VAL A 3 -13.44 0.77 -5.53
CA VAL A 3 -13.31 -0.07 -4.33
C VAL A 3 -14.30 -1.21 -4.44
N ASP A 4 -13.80 -2.44 -4.28
CA ASP A 4 -14.58 -3.66 -4.33
C ASP A 4 -14.37 -4.47 -3.04
N ASP A 5 -15.43 -5.06 -2.49
CA ASP A 5 -15.31 -5.99 -1.36
C ASP A 5 -14.71 -7.31 -1.85
N TYR A 6 -13.60 -7.74 -1.24
CA TYR A 6 -12.85 -8.90 -1.68
C TYR A 6 -12.09 -9.53 -0.52
N GLN A 7 -12.50 -10.74 -0.14
CA GLN A 7 -12.01 -11.42 1.07
C GLN A 7 -10.91 -12.45 0.81
N GLU A 8 -10.63 -12.77 -0.45
CA GLU A 8 -9.58 -13.73 -0.83
C GLU A 8 -8.27 -13.00 -1.14
N ARG A 9 -7.13 -13.58 -0.74
CA ARG A 9 -5.82 -13.02 -1.08
C ARG A 9 -5.45 -13.43 -2.51
N ILE A 10 -5.26 -12.45 -3.39
CA ILE A 10 -5.02 -12.66 -4.82
C ILE A 10 -3.79 -11.91 -5.31
N SER A 11 -3.06 -12.48 -6.27
CA SER A 11 -1.92 -11.81 -6.91
C SER A 11 -2.32 -10.95 -8.13
N LYS A 12 -3.46 -11.26 -8.77
CA LYS A 12 -3.98 -10.54 -9.94
C LYS A 12 -5.47 -10.25 -9.80
N TYR A 13 -5.90 -9.07 -10.24
CA TYR A 13 -7.30 -8.64 -10.23
C TYR A 13 -7.75 -8.17 -11.61
N GLN A 14 -8.88 -8.71 -12.10
CA GLN A 14 -9.44 -8.35 -13.40
C GLN A 14 -10.30 -7.09 -13.27
N TRP A 15 -9.89 -5.99 -13.91
CA TRP A 15 -10.62 -4.71 -13.90
C TRP A 15 -10.67 -4.10 -15.29
N GLN A 16 -11.87 -3.80 -15.81
CA GLN A 16 -12.10 -3.21 -17.14
C GLN A 16 -11.30 -3.88 -18.28
N GLU A 17 -11.39 -5.21 -18.37
CA GLU A 17 -10.68 -6.03 -19.37
C GLU A 17 -9.14 -6.08 -19.22
N GLN A 18 -8.58 -5.48 -18.16
CA GLN A 18 -7.16 -5.52 -17.82
C GLN A 18 -6.91 -6.40 -16.59
N ASN A 19 -5.80 -7.14 -16.59
CA ASN A 19 -5.30 -7.85 -15.41
C ASN A 19 -4.32 -6.93 -14.67
N LEU A 20 -4.67 -6.53 -13.47
CA LEU A 20 -3.86 -5.67 -12.62
C LEU A 20 -3.10 -6.53 -11.61
N ALA A 21 -1.81 -6.23 -11.42
CA ALA A 21 -1.04 -6.78 -10.31
C ALA A 21 -1.61 -6.26 -8.97
N VAL A 22 -1.59 -7.11 -7.95
CA VAL A 22 -2.16 -6.79 -6.63
C VAL A 22 -1.04 -6.66 -5.61
N PHE A 23 -0.99 -5.52 -4.93
CA PHE A 23 -0.14 -5.32 -3.77
C PHE A 23 -0.93 -5.58 -2.48
N HIS A 24 -0.33 -6.28 -1.53
CA HIS A 24 -0.94 -6.55 -0.24
C HIS A 24 -0.38 -5.61 0.83
N LEU A 25 -1.23 -4.72 1.37
CA LEU A 25 -0.83 -3.89 2.52
C LEU A 25 -0.85 -4.65 3.85
N LEU A 26 -1.54 -5.79 3.89
CA LEU A 26 -1.74 -6.56 5.10
C LEU A 26 -0.75 -7.73 5.17
N PRO A 27 -0.20 -8.03 6.37
CA PRO A 27 0.62 -9.22 6.59
C PRO A 27 -0.16 -10.50 6.26
N GLN A 28 0.56 -11.61 6.01
CA GLN A 28 -0.04 -12.83 5.47
C GLN A 28 -1.08 -13.45 6.40
N ASP A 29 -0.95 -13.24 7.71
CA ASP A 29 -1.88 -13.71 8.76
C ASP A 29 -3.21 -12.95 8.78
N ARG A 30 -3.30 -11.79 8.09
CA ARG A 30 -4.54 -11.02 7.98
C ARG A 30 -5.25 -11.24 6.65
N THR A 31 -6.54 -11.50 6.75
CA THR A 31 -7.47 -11.59 5.63
C THR A 31 -7.80 -10.18 5.11
N PRO A 32 -7.65 -9.92 3.80
CA PRO A 32 -8.13 -8.67 3.21
C PRO A 32 -9.65 -8.61 3.27
N GLU A 33 -10.20 -7.41 3.25
CA GLU A 33 -11.65 -7.21 3.14
C GLU A 33 -12.01 -6.52 1.83
N LYS A 34 -11.07 -5.77 1.25
CA LYS A 34 -11.30 -4.86 0.13
C LYS A 34 -10.12 -4.82 -0.82
N VAL A 35 -10.43 -4.56 -2.09
CA VAL A 35 -9.48 -4.20 -3.14
C VAL A 35 -9.74 -2.76 -3.56
N ILE A 36 -8.68 -1.96 -3.63
CA ILE A 36 -8.69 -0.59 -4.13
C ILE A 36 -7.92 -0.54 -5.44
N ILE A 37 -8.50 0.07 -6.47
CA ILE A 37 -7.81 0.30 -7.75
C ILE A 37 -7.14 1.67 -7.72
N LEU A 38 -5.81 1.66 -7.85
CA LEU A 38 -4.98 2.85 -7.94
C LEU A 38 -4.55 3.06 -9.39
N GLU A 39 -4.88 4.23 -9.90
CA GLU A 39 -4.57 4.63 -11.27
C GLU A 39 -3.29 5.47 -11.24
N GLY A 40 -2.17 4.88 -11.69
CA GLY A 40 -0.91 5.61 -11.87
C GLY A 40 -0.94 6.53 -13.09
N ASN A 41 0.18 7.22 -13.32
CA ASN A 41 0.33 8.17 -14.43
C ASN A 41 0.22 7.52 -15.82
N THR A 42 0.55 6.23 -15.94
CA THR A 42 0.35 5.45 -17.17
C THR A 42 -0.49 4.21 -16.89
N THR A 43 -1.01 3.59 -17.96
CA THR A 43 -1.79 2.35 -17.88
C THR A 43 -1.01 1.20 -17.25
N GLU A 44 0.31 1.14 -17.44
CA GLU A 44 1.20 0.13 -16.87
C GLU A 44 1.44 0.33 -15.37
N HIS A 45 1.22 1.55 -14.86
CA HIS A 45 1.34 1.87 -13.43
C HIS A 45 -0.01 1.76 -12.70
N ARG A 46 -1.00 1.07 -13.30
CA ARG A 46 -2.26 0.75 -12.62
C ARG A 46 -2.08 -0.55 -11.84
N PHE A 47 -2.49 -0.54 -10.58
CA PHE A 47 -2.42 -1.72 -9.74
C PHE A 47 -3.58 -1.76 -8.75
N ALA A 48 -3.86 -2.95 -8.25
CA ALA A 48 -4.83 -3.17 -7.18
C ALA A 48 -4.11 -3.23 -5.83
N LEU A 49 -4.81 -2.83 -4.77
CA LEU A 49 -4.28 -2.79 -3.43
C LEU A 49 -5.26 -3.49 -2.49
N GLN A 50 -4.80 -4.53 -1.81
CA GLN A 50 -5.59 -5.24 -0.82
C GLN A 50 -5.40 -4.68 0.58
N THR A 51 -6.52 -4.35 1.21
CA THR A 51 -6.57 -3.76 2.55
C THR A 51 -7.78 -4.25 3.34
N ALA A 52 -7.87 -3.87 4.61
CA ALA A 52 -8.96 -4.18 5.52
C ALA A 52 -9.38 -2.94 6.30
N GLY A 53 -10.58 -2.97 6.86
CA GLY A 53 -11.13 -1.88 7.66
C GLY A 53 -11.86 -0.82 6.82
N GLU A 54 -12.23 0.27 7.48
CA GLU A 54 -13.02 1.35 6.89
C GLU A 54 -12.14 2.29 6.06
N LEU A 55 -12.57 2.57 4.83
CA LEU A 55 -11.91 3.57 3.99
C LEU A 55 -12.45 4.96 4.34
N ARG A 56 -11.53 5.87 4.64
CA ARG A 56 -11.85 7.26 4.98
C ARG A 56 -11.17 8.19 4.01
N GLN A 57 -11.91 9.19 3.53
CA GLN A 57 -11.35 10.30 2.77
C GLN A 57 -11.01 11.42 3.75
N LEU A 58 -9.74 11.78 3.81
CA LEU A 58 -9.26 12.91 4.60
C LEU A 58 -8.98 14.09 3.67
N GLN A 59 -9.49 15.27 4.01
CA GLN A 59 -9.17 16.51 3.33
C GLN A 59 -8.42 17.42 4.30
N ALA A 60 -7.17 17.76 3.98
CA ALA A 60 -6.33 18.64 4.77
C ALA A 60 -5.71 19.72 3.87
N ARG A 61 -5.39 20.89 4.43
CA ARG A 61 -4.54 21.85 3.71
C ARG A 61 -3.10 21.41 3.86
N ILE A 62 -2.27 21.74 2.89
CA ILE A 62 -0.82 21.46 2.93
C ILE A 62 -0.19 22.08 4.21
N SER A 63 -0.70 23.22 4.68
CA SER A 63 -0.26 23.86 5.93
C SER A 63 -0.52 23.04 7.20
N ASP A 64 -1.48 22.12 7.14
CA ASP A 64 -1.95 21.34 8.29
C ASP A 64 -1.21 19.99 8.37
N VAL A 65 -0.52 19.61 7.28
CA VAL A 65 0.31 18.41 7.21
C VAL A 65 1.68 18.73 7.79
N LYS A 66 2.06 18.02 8.85
CA LYS A 66 3.38 18.15 9.48
C LYS A 66 4.19 16.89 9.28
N ASP A 67 5.46 17.06 8.97
CA ASP A 67 6.42 15.95 9.03
C ASP A 67 6.57 15.47 10.47
N THR A 68 6.62 14.16 10.66
CA THR A 68 6.87 13.55 11.96
C THR A 68 7.75 12.32 11.82
N GLU A 69 8.39 11.93 12.92
CA GLU A 69 9.24 10.75 12.94
C GLU A 69 8.40 9.47 12.84
N LEU A 70 8.99 8.39 12.33
CA LEU A 70 8.33 7.09 12.30
C LEU A 70 8.02 6.64 13.74
N PRO A 71 6.76 6.39 14.12
CA PRO A 71 6.43 5.94 15.46
C PRO A 71 7.11 4.61 15.77
N GLU A 72 7.57 4.41 17.01
CA GLU A 72 8.33 3.22 17.43
C GLU A 72 7.59 1.90 17.12
N GLN A 73 6.26 1.90 17.19
CA GLN A 73 5.41 0.75 16.84
C GLN A 73 5.55 0.27 15.38
N PHE A 74 6.11 1.10 14.50
CA PHE A 74 6.46 0.75 13.12
C PHE A 74 7.98 0.65 12.91
N ALA A 75 8.79 1.05 13.90
CA ALA A 75 10.24 0.99 13.82
C ALA A 75 10.77 -0.44 13.96
N ASP A 76 10.14 -1.28 14.79
CA ASP A 76 10.48 -2.71 14.95
C ASP A 76 10.20 -3.56 13.71
N THR A 77 9.51 -3.01 12.71
CA THR A 77 9.30 -3.70 11.44
C THR A 77 10.49 -3.46 10.48
N SER A 78 11.45 -2.58 10.84
CA SER A 78 12.60 -2.22 10.01
C SER A 78 13.81 -3.15 10.19
N VAL A 79 14.15 -3.83 9.08
CA VAL A 79 15.49 -4.32 8.67
C VAL A 79 16.14 -5.40 9.55
N ASP A 80 15.70 -6.64 9.37
CA ASP A 80 16.65 -7.74 9.28
C ASP A 80 16.62 -8.28 7.85
N LYS A 81 17.71 -8.11 7.11
CA LYS A 81 17.91 -8.73 5.79
C LYS A 81 18.08 -10.23 6.01
N ILE A 82 16.97 -10.94 6.22
CA ILE A 82 16.99 -12.39 6.17
C ILE A 82 16.79 -12.76 4.70
N GLU A 83 17.90 -13.11 4.04
CA GLU A 83 17.87 -13.76 2.73
C GLU A 83 16.93 -14.97 2.81
N GLY A 84 15.80 -14.93 2.09
CA GLY A 84 14.98 -16.12 1.81
C GLY A 84 13.57 -16.18 2.39
N GLN A 85 13.03 -15.13 3.03
CA GLN A 85 11.60 -15.09 3.41
C GLN A 85 10.96 -13.77 2.94
N SER A 86 10.48 -13.78 1.70
CA SER A 86 9.67 -12.72 1.11
C SER A 86 8.27 -12.72 1.72
N ASP A 87 7.84 -11.60 2.29
CA ASP A 87 6.55 -10.94 1.99
C ASP A 87 6.14 -9.96 3.10
N GLU A 88 6.53 -10.17 4.36
CA GLU A 88 6.13 -9.27 5.46
C GLU A 88 7.02 -8.00 5.58
N ASN A 89 8.26 -8.08 5.08
CA ASN A 89 9.24 -6.99 5.06
C ASN A 89 9.04 -5.96 3.93
N VAL A 90 8.08 -6.21 3.04
CA VAL A 90 7.88 -5.45 1.79
C VAL A 90 7.26 -4.09 2.11
N VAL A 91 6.20 -4.04 2.94
CA VAL A 91 5.38 -2.83 3.16
C VAL A 91 6.17 -1.61 3.65
N LEU A 92 7.13 -1.78 4.57
CA LEU A 92 7.95 -0.66 5.04
C LEU A 92 8.98 -0.18 4.02
N SER A 93 9.44 -1.04 3.13
CA SER A 93 10.37 -0.64 2.05
C SER A 93 9.71 0.35 1.09
N TYR A 94 8.37 0.38 1.07
CA TYR A 94 7.56 1.35 0.34
C TYR A 94 7.00 2.45 1.23
N LEU A 95 7.44 2.61 2.48
CA LEU A 95 7.07 3.79 3.25
C LEU A 95 7.79 5.01 2.66
N TYR A 96 7.02 6.02 2.26
CA TYR A 96 7.58 7.28 1.78
C TYR A 96 7.80 8.27 2.92
N GLN A 97 6.75 8.48 3.74
CA GLN A 97 6.73 9.55 4.73
C GLN A 97 5.74 9.26 5.85
N THR A 98 6.12 9.63 7.07
CA THR A 98 5.20 9.70 8.20
C THR A 98 4.74 11.15 8.34
N VAL A 99 3.44 11.38 8.34
CA VAL A 99 2.85 12.72 8.47
C VAL A 99 1.86 12.77 9.61
N MET A 100 1.75 13.93 10.24
CA MET A 100 0.74 14.23 11.24
C MET A 100 -0.29 15.19 10.65
N ILE A 101 -1.57 14.83 10.78
CA ILE A 101 -2.71 15.63 10.34
C ILE A 101 -3.75 15.58 11.46
N ASP A 102 -4.20 16.74 11.94
CA ASP A 102 -5.15 16.86 13.06
C ASP A 102 -4.76 15.98 14.27
N ASP A 103 -3.49 16.09 14.68
CA ASP A 103 -2.86 15.34 15.79
C ASP A 103 -2.88 13.80 15.65
N ASN A 104 -3.29 13.28 14.49
CA ASN A 104 -3.24 11.87 14.15
C ASN A 104 -2.05 11.59 13.22
N VAL A 105 -1.33 10.50 13.48
CA VAL A 105 -0.17 10.09 12.68
C VAL A 105 -0.61 9.13 11.59
N TYR A 106 -0.21 9.41 10.35
CA TYR A 106 -0.49 8.63 9.17
C TYR A 106 0.81 8.21 8.47
N LEU A 107 0.80 7.00 7.92
CA LEU A 107 1.86 6.49 7.07
C LEU A 107 1.46 6.65 5.61
N VAL A 108 2.28 7.34 4.84
CA VAL A 108 2.07 7.55 3.41
C VAL A 108 3.00 6.62 2.63
N PRO A 109 2.47 5.65 1.89
CA PRO A 109 3.27 4.76 1.05
C PRO A 109 3.70 5.45 -0.26
N ASP A 110 4.85 5.03 -0.77
CA ASP A 110 5.43 5.40 -2.06
C ASP A 110 4.77 4.57 -3.17
N LEU A 111 3.67 5.08 -3.71
CA LEU A 111 2.89 4.38 -4.74
C LEU A 111 3.69 4.19 -6.04
N ASP A 112 4.59 5.13 -6.37
CA ASP A 112 5.44 5.02 -7.56
C ASP A 112 6.41 3.84 -7.42
N LYS A 113 7.08 3.68 -6.27
CA LYS A 113 7.95 2.51 -6.03
C LYS A 113 7.17 1.19 -6.04
N ILE A 114 5.96 1.17 -5.48
CA ILE A 114 5.10 -0.03 -5.51
C ILE A 114 4.77 -0.39 -6.95
N ALA A 115 4.29 0.57 -7.74
CA ALA A 115 3.94 0.34 -9.14
C ALA A 115 5.13 -0.18 -9.95
N HIS A 116 6.32 0.44 -9.82
CA HIS A 116 7.52 -0.04 -10.49
C HIS A 116 7.91 -1.46 -10.06
N HIS A 117 7.80 -1.78 -8.77
CA HIS A 117 8.10 -3.13 -8.29
C HIS A 117 7.17 -4.18 -8.91
N LEU A 118 5.87 -3.91 -8.95
CA LEU A 118 4.88 -4.82 -9.51
C LEU A 118 5.10 -5.05 -11.01
N VAL A 119 5.45 -4.00 -11.77
CA VAL A 119 5.77 -4.14 -13.20
C VAL A 119 6.98 -5.07 -13.42
N ASN A 120 8.01 -4.99 -12.57
CA ASN A 120 9.19 -5.84 -12.68
C ASN A 120 8.96 -7.31 -12.22
N LEU A 121 7.88 -7.60 -11.49
CA LEU A 121 7.53 -8.97 -11.06
C LEU A 121 6.80 -9.77 -12.14
N ASP A 122 6.23 -9.09 -13.14
CA ASP A 122 5.52 -9.69 -14.26
C ASP A 122 6.44 -10.02 -15.48
N ASP A 123 7.76 -9.78 -15.39
CA ASP A 123 8.77 -10.09 -16.42
C ASP A 123 9.51 -11.43 -16.19
#